data_AF-A0AAW2JFM0-F1
#
_entry.id   AF-A0AAW2JFM0-F1
#
_cell.length_a   1.000
_cell.length_b   1.000
_cell.length_c   1.000
_cell.angle_alpha   90.00
_cell.angle_beta   90.00
_cell.angle_gamma   90.00
#
_symmetry.space_group_name_H-M   'P 1'
#
loop_
_entity.id
_entity.type
_entity.pdbx_description
1 polymer ?
#
loop_
_entity_poly.entity_id
_entity_poly.type
_entity_poly.pdbx_seq_one_letter_code
_entity_poly.pdbx_strand_id
1 'polypeptide(L)'
;MHDNLIHEYEKYPTAKELWKVLKVAYGSTSAMRLRALTLRFNQYVLDPKHSMIQHLDVMKDMIRELQNAGCELSDEQQVLAVLSSLPEQTWGHVKLVLTHNEQIKTFDCVASHLKLEADHR
;
A
#
# COMPACT_ATOMS: atom_id res chain seq x y z
N MET A 1 5.73 -10.45 -33.94
CA MET A 1 5.49 -10.71 -32.50
C MET A 1 6.38 -11.89 -32.14
N HIS A 2 7.29 -11.72 -31.17
CA HIS A 2 8.28 -12.76 -30.84
C HIS A 2 7.71 -13.68 -29.76
N ASP A 3 6.90 -14.67 -30.16
CA ASP A 3 6.33 -15.69 -29.25
C ASP A 3 7.35 -16.77 -28.85
N ASN A 4 8.64 -16.54 -29.07
CA ASN A 4 9.71 -17.51 -28.81
C ASN A 4 10.57 -17.17 -27.59
N LEU A 5 10.03 -16.39 -26.65
CA LEU A 5 10.70 -16.09 -25.38
C LEU A 5 11.04 -17.37 -24.59
N ILE A 6 10.22 -18.43 -24.69
CA ILE A 6 10.46 -19.69 -23.99
C ILE A 6 11.87 -20.26 -24.26
N HIS A 7 12.34 -20.25 -25.51
CA HIS A 7 13.68 -20.75 -25.85
C HIS A 7 14.82 -19.94 -25.25
N GLU A 8 14.64 -18.64 -24.96
CA GLU A 8 15.69 -17.82 -24.32
C GLU A 8 15.94 -18.21 -22.85
N TYR A 9 14.95 -18.85 -22.22
CA TYR A 9 14.95 -19.17 -20.80
C TYR A 9 15.02 -20.69 -20.51
N GLU A 10 14.97 -21.57 -21.51
CA GLU A 10 15.17 -23.03 -21.37
C GLU A 10 16.54 -23.43 -20.81
N LYS A 11 17.52 -22.52 -20.88
CA LYS A 11 18.88 -22.72 -20.36
C LYS A 11 18.97 -22.75 -18.83
N TYR A 12 17.91 -22.40 -18.11
CA TYR A 12 17.90 -22.40 -16.64
C TYR A 12 17.40 -23.75 -16.11
N PRO A 13 18.28 -24.57 -15.50
CA PRO A 13 17.97 -25.96 -15.15
C PRO A 13 16.99 -26.07 -13.97
N THR A 14 16.80 -25.01 -13.19
CA THR A 14 15.88 -25.00 -12.05
C THR A 14 14.83 -23.90 -12.18
N ALA A 15 13.61 -24.20 -11.73
CA ALA A 15 12.53 -23.21 -11.66
C ALA A 15 12.91 -21.96 -10.84
N LYS A 16 13.76 -22.12 -9.82
CA LYS A 16 14.28 -21.04 -8.98
C LYS A 16 15.20 -20.09 -9.77
N GLU A 17 16.08 -20.61 -10.60
CA GLU A 17 16.97 -19.80 -11.44
C GLU A 17 16.20 -19.10 -12.55
N LEU A 18 15.29 -19.82 -13.21
CA LEU A 18 14.36 -19.25 -14.17
C LEU A 18 13.60 -18.05 -13.57
N TRP A 19 13.01 -18.23 -12.39
CA TRP A 19 12.27 -17.18 -11.68
C TRP A 19 13.13 -15.96 -11.34
N LYS A 20 14.39 -16.16 -10.90
CA LYS A 20 15.31 -15.04 -10.63
C LYS A 20 15.57 -14.19 -11.88
N VAL A 21 15.80 -14.83 -13.03
CA VAL A 21 16.11 -14.11 -14.26
C VAL A 21 14.87 -13.39 -14.81
N LEU A 22 13.71 -14.03 -14.77
CA LEU A 22 12.44 -13.38 -15.11
C LEU A 22 12.17 -12.16 -14.21
N LYS A 23 12.47 -12.26 -12.91
CA LYS A 23 12.34 -11.12 -11.98
C LYS A 23 13.29 -9.96 -12.33
N VAL A 24 14.49 -10.23 -12.82
CA VAL A 24 15.40 -9.17 -13.29
C VAL A 24 14.92 -8.56 -14.60
N ALA A 25 14.53 -9.39 -15.57
CA ALA A 25 14.12 -8.95 -16.90
C ALA A 25 12.78 -8.19 -16.90
N TYR A 26 11.83 -8.61 -16.07
CA TYR A 26 10.44 -8.13 -16.10
C TYR A 26 9.90 -7.65 -14.74
N GLY A 27 10.61 -7.91 -13.64
CA GLY A 27 10.16 -7.52 -12.30
C GLY A 27 10.47 -6.07 -11.92
N SER A 28 11.18 -5.33 -12.79
CA SER A 28 11.46 -3.91 -12.56
C SER A 28 10.23 -3.07 -12.82
N THR A 29 9.78 -2.30 -11.81
CA THR A 29 8.71 -1.31 -12.01
C THR A 29 9.28 -0.06 -12.67
N SER A 30 8.64 0.42 -13.74
CA SER A 30 9.05 1.67 -14.38
C SER A 30 8.87 2.87 -13.46
N ALA A 31 9.76 3.85 -13.54
CA ALA A 31 9.68 5.07 -12.73
C ALA A 31 8.34 5.81 -12.93
N MET A 32 7.76 5.74 -14.13
CA MET A 32 6.43 6.30 -14.43
C MET A 32 5.33 5.62 -13.63
N ARG A 33 5.32 4.27 -13.59
CA ARG A 33 4.33 3.50 -12.82
C ARG A 33 4.50 3.75 -11.33
N LEU A 34 5.73 3.77 -10.83
CA LEU A 34 6.00 4.06 -9.42
C LEU A 34 5.45 5.44 -9.02
N ARG A 35 5.72 6.49 -9.83
CA ARG A 35 5.17 7.84 -9.60
C ARG A 35 3.64 7.85 -9.58
N ALA A 36 2.99 7.13 -10.50
CA ALA A 36 1.53 7.06 -10.55
C ALA A 36 0.95 6.38 -9.29
N LEU A 37 1.56 5.28 -8.83
CA LEU A 37 1.16 4.59 -7.60
C LEU A 37 1.33 5.49 -6.38
N THR A 38 2.50 6.13 -6.23
CA THR A 38 2.77 7.04 -5.12
C THR A 38 1.82 8.23 -5.10
N LEU A 39 1.51 8.81 -6.27
CA LEU A 39 0.57 9.92 -6.38
C LEU A 39 -0.84 9.50 -5.95
N ARG A 40 -1.33 8.36 -6.46
CA ARG A 40 -2.63 7.79 -6.09
C ARG A 40 -2.72 7.53 -4.58
N PHE A 41 -1.67 6.95 -3.99
CA PHE A 41 -1.61 6.67 -2.56
C PHE A 41 -1.67 7.94 -1.71
N ASN A 42 -0.82 8.94 -2.01
CA ASN A 42 -0.75 10.18 -1.24
C ASN A 42 -2.00 11.06 -1.37
N GLN A 43 -2.76 10.92 -2.46
CA GLN A 43 -3.98 11.68 -2.71
C GLN A 43 -5.25 10.93 -2.28
N TYR A 44 -5.11 9.70 -1.79
CA TYR A 44 -6.27 8.90 -1.39
C TYR A 44 -6.87 9.44 -0.10
N VAL A 45 -8.17 9.72 -0.13
CA VAL A 45 -8.94 10.26 0.99
C VAL A 45 -10.20 9.40 1.15
N LEU A 46 -10.66 9.22 2.39
CA LEU A 46 -11.90 8.51 2.70
C LEU A 46 -13.07 9.07 1.90
N ASP A 47 -13.63 8.25 1.02
CA ASP A 47 -14.85 8.57 0.27
C ASP A 47 -16.05 8.52 1.24
N PRO A 48 -16.92 9.56 1.28
CA PRO A 48 -18.14 9.55 2.10
C PRO A 48 -19.07 8.36 1.84
N LYS A 49 -18.95 7.67 0.70
CA LYS A 49 -19.74 6.48 0.35
C LYS A 49 -19.13 5.17 0.84
N HIS A 50 -17.87 5.18 1.28
CA HIS A 50 -17.19 3.99 1.76
C HIS A 50 -17.25 3.90 3.28
N SER A 51 -17.44 2.67 3.77
CA SER A 51 -17.20 2.37 5.19
C SER A 51 -15.71 2.47 5.53
N MET A 52 -15.38 2.68 6.81
CA MET A 52 -14.00 2.69 7.29
C MET A 52 -13.27 1.38 6.95
N ILE A 53 -13.97 0.24 6.98
CA ILE A 53 -13.40 -1.07 6.63
C ILE A 53 -12.97 -1.08 5.15
N GLN A 54 -13.87 -0.69 4.24
CA GLN A 54 -13.57 -0.63 2.81
C GLN A 54 -12.41 0.33 2.50
N HIS A 55 -12.36 1.48 3.18
CA HIS A 55 -11.26 2.44 3.04
C HIS A 55 -9.91 1.84 3.43
N LEU A 56 -9.86 1.17 4.58
CA LEU A 56 -8.63 0.54 5.08
C LEU A 56 -8.19 -0.62 4.19
N ASP A 57 -9.12 -1.40 3.64
CA ASP A 57 -8.81 -2.47 2.69
C ASP A 57 -8.15 -1.90 1.41
N VAL A 58 -8.70 -0.81 0.87
CA VAL A 58 -8.13 -0.13 -0.30
C VAL A 58 -6.72 0.42 0.00
N MET A 59 -6.50 1.03 1.17
CA MET A 59 -5.16 1.49 1.54
C MET A 59 -4.17 0.34 1.74
N LYS A 60 -4.61 -0.77 2.35
CA LYS A 60 -3.77 -1.95 2.51
C LYS A 60 -3.33 -2.52 1.17
N ASP A 61 -4.24 -2.54 0.19
CA ASP A 61 -3.91 -2.94 -1.18
C ASP A 61 -2.94 -1.98 -1.86
N MET A 62 -3.10 -0.65 -1.70
CA MET A 62 -2.15 0.33 -2.24
C MET A 62 -0.74 0.19 -1.61
N ILE A 63 -0.66 -0.07 -0.30
CA ILE A 63 0.62 -0.34 0.39
C ILE A 63 1.30 -1.57 -0.22
N ARG A 64 0.54 -2.65 -0.47
CA ARG A 64 1.06 -3.87 -1.11
C ARG A 64 1.50 -3.61 -2.56
N GLU A 65 0.76 -2.81 -3.32
CA GLU A 65 1.14 -2.39 -4.67
C GLU A 65 2.48 -1.63 -4.67
N LEU A 66 2.68 -0.71 -3.72
CA LEU A 66 3.93 0.05 -3.57
C LEU A 66 5.10 -0.86 -3.17
N GLN A 67 4.91 -1.76 -2.21
CA GLN A 67 5.92 -2.74 -1.80
C GLN A 67 6.34 -3.64 -2.98
N ASN A 68 5.36 -4.13 -3.74
CA ASN A 68 5.63 -4.92 -4.96
C ASN A 68 6.35 -4.12 -6.04
N ALA A 69 6.15 -2.79 -6.07
CA ALA A 69 6.87 -1.87 -6.95
C ALA A 69 8.29 -1.53 -6.48
N GLY A 70 8.74 -2.09 -5.34
CA GLY A 70 10.05 -1.83 -4.74
C GLY A 70 10.09 -0.59 -3.86
N CYS A 71 8.94 -0.06 -3.44
CA CYS A 71 8.83 1.04 -2.49
C CYS A 71 8.41 0.48 -1.12
N GLU A 72 9.40 0.29 -0.25
CA GLU A 72 9.15 -0.11 1.14
C GLU A 72 8.69 1.10 1.95
N LEU A 73 7.52 0.97 2.60
CA LEU A 73 6.98 1.95 3.51
C LEU A 73 7.22 1.47 4.95
N SER A 74 7.87 2.30 5.77
CA SER A 74 7.98 2.02 7.20
C SER A 74 6.61 2.02 7.87
N ASP A 75 6.50 1.38 9.02
CA ASP A 75 5.22 1.36 9.76
C ASP A 75 4.72 2.79 10.07
N GLU A 76 5.63 3.69 10.44
CA GLU A 76 5.33 5.10 10.68
C GLU A 76 4.79 5.79 9.41
N GLN A 77 5.39 5.52 8.24
CA GLN A 77 4.89 6.07 6.97
C GLN A 77 3.49 5.56 6.64
N GLN A 78 3.20 4.28 6.95
CA GLN A 78 1.87 3.71 6.75
C GLN A 78 0.84 4.33 7.71
N VAL A 79 1.20 4.53 8.98
CA VAL A 79 0.34 5.18 9.99
C VAL A 79 0.04 6.63 9.58
N LEU A 80 1.06 7.41 9.23
CA LEU A 80 0.89 8.79 8.79
C LEU A 80 0.04 8.90 7.52
N ALA A 81 0.19 7.97 6.57
CA ALA A 81 -0.65 7.92 5.38
C ALA A 81 -2.12 7.66 5.73
N VAL A 82 -2.39 6.72 6.64
CA VAL A 82 -3.74 6.45 7.14
C VAL A 82 -4.34 7.70 7.75
N LEU A 83 -3.63 8.37 8.67
CA LEU A 83 -4.12 9.59 9.31
C LEU A 83 -4.35 10.72 8.30
N SER A 84 -3.46 10.86 7.31
CA SER A 84 -3.56 11.88 6.26
C SER A 84 -4.75 11.66 5.32
N SER A 85 -5.15 10.39 5.12
CA SER A 85 -6.30 10.03 4.29
C SER A 85 -7.66 10.37 4.92
N LEU A 86 -7.70 10.71 6.22
CA LEU A 86 -8.94 11.00 6.94
C LEU A 86 -9.37 12.47 6.76
N PRO A 87 -10.65 12.74 6.40
CA PRO A 87 -11.19 14.08 6.27
C PRO A 87 -11.16 14.85 7.60
N GLU A 88 -10.54 16.03 7.60
CA GLU A 88 -10.41 16.89 8.80
C GLU A 88 -11.75 17.23 9.43
N GLN A 89 -12.79 17.47 8.62
CA GLN A 89 -14.08 17.95 9.10
C GLN A 89 -14.79 16.93 10.01
N THR A 90 -14.56 15.63 9.77
CA THR A 90 -15.24 14.56 10.52
C THR A 90 -14.30 13.87 11.50
N TRP A 91 -13.02 13.73 11.13
CA TRP A 91 -12.03 12.91 11.85
C TRP A 91 -10.92 13.71 12.54
N GLY A 92 -10.93 15.05 12.50
CA GLY A 92 -9.86 15.89 13.06
C GLY A 92 -9.51 15.58 14.53
N HIS A 93 -10.51 15.35 15.39
CA HIS A 93 -10.28 14.94 16.78
C HIS A 93 -9.56 13.59 16.88
N VAL A 94 -10.01 12.59 16.12
CA VAL A 94 -9.42 11.25 16.13
C VAL A 94 -7.98 11.29 15.61
N LYS A 95 -7.71 12.07 14.56
CA LYS A 95 -6.35 12.31 14.07
C LYS A 95 -5.46 12.88 15.18
N LEU A 96 -5.94 13.92 15.89
CA LEU A 96 -5.18 14.54 16.97
C LEU A 96 -4.86 13.54 18.09
N VAL A 97 -5.83 12.73 18.52
CA VAL A 97 -5.63 11.72 19.56
C VAL A 97 -4.61 10.66 19.13
N LEU A 98 -4.73 10.15 17.91
CA LEU A 98 -3.88 9.07 17.41
C LEU A 98 -2.44 9.53 17.14
N THR A 99 -2.23 10.76 16.68
CA THR A 99 -0.88 11.31 16.46
C THR A 99 -0.03 11.37 17.73
N HIS A 100 -0.66 11.52 18.90
CA HIS A 100 0.03 11.57 20.19
C HIS A 100 0.04 10.22 20.93
N ASN A 101 -0.49 9.16 20.31
CA ASN A 101 -0.59 7.85 20.93
C ASN A 101 0.61 6.96 20.54
N GLU A 102 1.60 6.87 21.42
CA GLU A 102 2.82 6.07 21.22
C GLU A 102 2.58 4.56 21.07
N GLN A 103 1.38 4.06 21.37
CA GLN A 103 1.01 2.65 21.18
C GLN A 103 0.61 2.34 19.73
N ILE A 104 0.30 3.36 18.92
CA ILE A 104 -0.08 3.19 17.52
C ILE A 104 1.19 3.13 16.68
N LYS A 105 1.73 1.93 16.53
CA LYS A 105 3.01 1.73 15.83
C LYS A 105 2.87 1.16 14.43
N THR A 106 1.75 0.52 14.11
CA THR A 106 1.56 -0.21 12.85
C THR A 106 0.24 0.11 12.19
N PHE A 107 0.14 -0.23 10.90
CA PHE A 107 -1.11 -0.15 10.14
C PHE A 107 -2.26 -0.87 10.85
N ASP A 108 -2.03 -2.09 11.36
CA ASP A 108 -3.10 -2.87 12.00
C ASP A 108 -3.55 -2.25 13.33
N CYS A 109 -2.66 -1.60 14.09
CA CYS A 109 -3.01 -0.84 15.29
C CYS A 109 -3.93 0.34 14.97
N VAL A 110 -3.54 1.20 14.01
CA VAL A 110 -4.36 2.36 13.63
C VAL A 110 -5.68 1.92 13.00
N ALA A 111 -5.67 0.89 12.16
CA ALA A 111 -6.86 0.34 11.53
C ALA A 111 -7.88 -0.18 12.56
N SER A 112 -7.41 -0.89 13.59
CA SER A 112 -8.28 -1.40 14.65
C SER A 112 -8.94 -0.28 15.43
N HIS A 113 -8.18 0.77 15.78
CA HIS A 113 -8.72 1.93 16.49
C HIS A 113 -9.74 2.71 15.64
N LEU A 114 -9.46 2.88 14.34
CA LEU A 114 -10.38 3.59 13.44
C LEU A 114 -11.69 2.83 13.23
N LYS A 115 -11.65 1.50 13.19
CA LYS A 115 -12.86 0.67 13.13
C LYS A 115 -13.71 0.86 14.38
N LEU A 116 -13.10 0.82 15.56
CA LEU A 116 -13.81 1.09 16.81
C LEU A 116 -14.43 2.49 16.82
N GLU A 117 -13.67 3.53 16.49
CA GLU A 117 -14.19 4.91 16.42
C GLU A 117 -15.32 5.08 15.39
N ALA A 118 -15.29 4.33 14.29
CA ALA A 118 -16.35 4.35 13.28
C ALA A 118 -17.65 3.70 13.79
N ASP A 119 -17.56 2.64 14.59
CA ASP A 119 -18.73 1.95 15.15
C ASP A 119 -19.44 2.77 16.25
N HIS A 120 -18.73 3.72 16.88
CA HIS A 120 -19.28 4.58 17.93
C HIS A 120 -19.87 5.90 17.38
N ARG A 121 -19.91 6.09 16.06
CA ARG A 121 -20.44 7.29 15.38
C ARG A 121 -21.76 7.03 14.69
#